data_AF-A0AAQ5XRZ2-F1
#
_entry.id   AF-A0AAQ5XRZ2-F1
#
_cell.length_a   1.000
_cell.length_b   1.000
_cell.length_c   1.000
_cell.angle_alpha   90.00
_cell.angle_beta   90.00
_cell.angle_gamma   90.00
#
_symmetry.space_group_name_H-M   'P 1'
#
loop_
_entity.id
_entity.type
_entity.pdbx_description
1 polymer ?
#
loop_
_entity_poly.entity_id
_entity_poly.type
_entity_poly.pdbx_seq_one_letter_code
_entity_poly.pdbx_strand_id
1 'polypeptide(L)'
;MDWWGIGLADHIDNITYILQGFANETIRGFEYLSDVQRSHRLTLLKHDMALDYILARQGGLCVALKLTGDACYMLVPDTSDNITSVIDACRSEIPTAEWTHMLEYG
;
A
#
# COMPACT_ATOMS: atom_id res chain seq x y z
N MET A 1 1.03 -46.47 2.45
CA MET A 1 1.30 -45.06 2.13
C MET A 1 2.35 -45.05 1.04
N ASP A 2 2.00 -44.48 -0.12
CA ASP A 2 2.85 -44.51 -1.30
C ASP A 2 3.87 -43.36 -1.24
N TRP A 3 5.16 -43.68 -1.41
CA TRP A 3 6.28 -42.73 -1.38
C TRP A 3 6.13 -41.55 -2.35
N TRP A 4 5.37 -41.73 -3.43
CA TRP A 4 5.04 -40.69 -4.40
C TRP A 4 4.18 -39.57 -3.82
N GLY A 5 3.27 -39.88 -2.88
CA GLY A 5 2.41 -38.88 -2.25
C GLY A 5 3.19 -37.96 -1.30
N ILE A 6 4.20 -38.49 -0.61
CA ILE A 6 5.01 -37.76 0.38
C ILE A 6 5.90 -36.72 -0.30
N GLY A 7 6.55 -37.09 -1.41
CA GLY A 7 7.42 -36.15 -2.15
C GLY A 7 6.64 -35.02 -2.84
N LEU A 8 5.39 -35.26 -3.23
CA LEU A 8 4.53 -34.22 -3.80
C LEU A 8 4.05 -33.24 -2.72
N ALA A 9 3.71 -33.74 -1.54
CA ALA A 9 3.29 -32.91 -0.40
C ALA A 9 4.40 -31.94 0.04
N ASP A 10 5.63 -32.43 0.22
CA ASP A 10 6.79 -31.61 0.60
C ASP A 10 7.08 -30.49 -0.41
N HIS A 11 6.92 -30.79 -1.71
CA HIS A 11 7.10 -29.79 -2.75
C HIS A 11 6.01 -28.69 -2.71
N ILE A 12 4.77 -29.05 -2.40
CA ILE A 12 3.65 -28.12 -2.25
C ILE A 12 3.84 -27.25 -1.00
N ASP A 13 4.33 -27.81 0.10
CA ASP A 13 4.62 -27.07 1.34
C ASP A 13 5.73 -26.04 1.15
N ASN A 14 6.81 -26.42 0.46
CA ASN A 14 7.89 -25.50 0.13
C ASN A 14 7.43 -24.33 -0.75
N ILE A 15 6.58 -24.60 -1.76
CA ILE A 15 5.99 -23.54 -2.60
C ILE A 15 5.11 -22.61 -1.74
N THR A 16 4.30 -23.18 -0.84
CA THR A 16 3.42 -22.42 0.05
C THR A 16 4.22 -21.51 0.98
N TYR A 17 5.32 -22.02 1.55
CA TYR A 17 6.21 -21.25 2.42
C TYR A 17 6.86 -20.07 1.68
N ILE A 18 7.35 -20.29 0.46
CA ILE A 18 7.94 -19.23 -0.37
C ILE A 18 6.89 -18.17 -0.71
N LEU A 19 5.67 -18.57 -1.06
CA LEU A 19 4.57 -17.66 -1.36
C LEU A 19 4.17 -16.81 -0.14
N GLN A 20 4.12 -17.39 1.06
CA GLN A 20 3.87 -16.64 2.29
C GLN A 20 4.96 -15.60 2.55
N GLY A 21 6.23 -15.96 2.37
CA GLY A 21 7.36 -15.03 2.50
C GLY A 21 7.26 -13.87 1.51
N PHE A 22 6.97 -14.17 0.24
CA PHE A 22 6.78 -13.16 -0.80
C PHE A 22 5.59 -12.23 -0.50
N ALA A 23 4.47 -12.76 -0.04
CA ALA A 23 3.29 -11.98 0.31
C ALA A 23 3.55 -11.04 1.50
N ASN A 24 4.29 -11.50 2.52
CA ASN A 24 4.65 -10.68 3.68
C ASN A 24 5.60 -9.53 3.32
N GLU A 25 6.59 -9.77 2.44
CA GLU A 25 7.46 -8.70 1.92
C GLU A 25 6.70 -7.73 0.99
N THR A 26 5.74 -8.24 0.23
CA THR A 26 4.86 -7.40 -0.61
C THR A 26 3.98 -6.47 0.25
N ILE A 27 3.41 -6.97 1.34
CA ILE A 27 2.65 -6.17 2.32
C ILE A 27 3.54 -5.06 2.89
N ARG A 28 4.74 -5.38 3.35
CA ARG A 28 5.70 -4.38 3.87
C ARG A 28 6.02 -3.32 2.83
N GLY A 29 6.22 -3.72 1.57
CA GLY A 29 6.43 -2.79 0.47
C GLY A 29 5.26 -1.81 0.28
N PHE A 30 4.02 -2.31 0.33
CA PHE A 30 2.83 -1.46 0.22
C PHE A 30 2.61 -0.56 1.44
N GLU A 31 2.94 -1.02 2.66
CA GLU A 31 2.91 -0.20 3.87
C GLU A 31 3.86 1.00 3.73
N TYR A 32 5.12 0.77 3.31
CA TYR A 32 6.08 1.85 3.06
C TYR A 32 5.62 2.83 1.99
N LEU A 33 5.04 2.33 0.89
CA LEU A 33 4.53 3.17 -0.19
C LEU A 33 3.37 4.06 0.28
N SER A 34 2.45 3.50 1.08
CA SER A 34 1.32 4.25 1.67
C SER A 34 1.81 5.39 2.57
N ASP A 35 2.77 5.11 3.45
CA ASP A 35 3.35 6.10 4.36
C ASP A 35 4.09 7.21 3.61
N VAL A 36 4.88 6.84 2.60
CA VAL A 36 5.60 7.79 1.74
C VAL A 36 4.61 8.65 0.98
N GLN A 37 3.57 8.08 0.38
CA GLN A 37 2.55 8.83 -0.35
C GLN A 37 1.81 9.82 0.57
N ARG A 38 1.46 9.41 1.78
CA ARG A 38 0.85 10.29 2.80
C ARG A 38 1.77 11.45 3.18
N SER A 39 3.05 11.15 3.40
CA SER A 39 4.07 12.16 3.74
C SER A 39 4.31 13.15 2.60
N HIS A 40 4.40 12.68 1.35
CA HIS A 40 4.51 13.53 0.17
C HIS A 40 3.30 14.45 0.01
N ARG A 41 2.09 13.92 0.18
CA ARG A 41 0.87 14.73 0.15
C ARG A 41 0.86 15.81 1.23
N LEU A 42 1.21 15.48 2.47
CA LEU A 42 1.30 16.46 3.55
C LEU A 42 2.35 17.54 3.25
N THR A 43 3.46 17.16 2.62
CA THR A 43 4.50 18.11 2.23
C THR A 43 3.99 19.05 1.15
N LEU A 44 3.32 18.54 0.11
CA LEU A 44 2.71 19.37 -0.93
C LEU A 44 1.68 20.34 -0.35
N LEU A 45 0.80 19.87 0.54
CA LEU A 45 -0.20 20.73 1.19
C LEU A 45 0.43 21.85 2.04
N LYS A 46 1.55 21.58 2.71
CA LYS A 46 2.32 22.61 3.44
C LYS A 46 2.91 23.66 2.50
N HIS A 47 3.43 23.24 1.35
CA HIS A 47 3.96 24.16 0.35
C HIS A 47 2.85 25.01 -0.28
N ASP A 48 1.70 24.40 -0.56
CA ASP A 48 0.53 25.09 -1.10
C ASP A 48 0.06 26.21 -0.17
N MET A 49 -0.13 25.90 1.13
CA MET A 49 -0.47 26.88 2.16
C MET A 49 0.58 27.98 2.31
N ALA A 50 1.88 27.63 2.27
CA ALA A 50 2.95 28.61 2.36
C ALA A 50 2.97 29.56 1.16
N LEU A 51 2.75 29.03 -0.05
CA LEU A 51 2.67 29.83 -1.27
C LEU A 51 1.41 30.72 -1.27
N ASP A 52 0.27 30.21 -0.82
CA ASP A 52 -0.94 31.01 -0.63
C ASP A 52 -0.72 32.17 0.35
N TYR A 53 0.00 31.92 1.45
CA TYR A 53 0.34 32.97 2.40
C TYR A 53 1.27 34.04 1.81
N ILE A 54 2.30 33.61 1.06
CA ILE A 54 3.23 34.54 0.40
C ILE A 54 2.50 35.37 -0.68
N LEU A 55 1.60 34.74 -1.43
CA LEU A 55 0.86 35.33 -2.53
C LEU A 55 -0.47 35.95 -2.08
N ALA A 56 -0.78 35.95 -0.79
CA ALA A 56 -2.02 36.49 -0.24
C ALA A 56 -2.26 37.95 -0.66
N ARG A 57 -1.19 38.75 -0.75
CA ARG A 57 -1.27 40.16 -1.20
C ARG A 57 -1.58 40.31 -2.69
N GLN A 58 -1.33 39.28 -3.49
CA GLN A 58 -1.63 39.23 -4.94
C GLN A 58 -2.97 38.53 -5.23
N GLY A 59 -3.75 38.19 -4.20
CA GLY A 59 -5.02 37.48 -4.34
C GLY A 59 -4.91 35.95 -4.17
N GLY A 60 -3.82 35.45 -3.59
CA GLY A 60 -3.57 34.02 -3.39
C GLY A 60 -2.88 33.36 -4.60
N LEU A 61 -2.53 32.08 -4.45
CA LEU A 61 -1.79 31.31 -5.45
C LEU A 61 -2.50 31.30 -6.81
N CYS A 62 -3.82 31.14 -6.80
CA CYS A 62 -4.63 31.01 -8.01
C CYS A 62 -4.67 32.28 -8.86
N VAL A 63 -4.81 33.46 -8.23
CA VAL A 63 -4.80 34.76 -8.93
C VAL A 63 -3.39 35.11 -9.39
N ALA A 64 -2.39 34.88 -8.54
CA ALA A 64 -0.98 35.17 -8.85
C ALA A 64 -0.46 34.35 -10.04
N LEU A 65 -0.87 33.08 -10.15
CA LEU A 65 -0.47 32.19 -11.24
C LEU A 65 -1.43 32.16 -12.43
N LYS A 66 -2.47 33.03 -12.46
CA LYS A 66 -3.51 33.06 -13.50
C LYS A 66 -4.12 31.67 -13.76
N LEU A 67 -4.30 30.89 -12.71
CA LEU A 67 -4.92 29.57 -12.79
C LEU A 67 -6.43 29.74 -12.94
N THR A 68 -7.06 28.89 -13.74
CA THR A 68 -8.51 28.93 -14.00
C THR A 68 -9.12 27.55 -13.76
N GLY A 69 -10.37 27.51 -13.29
CA GLY A 69 -11.10 26.27 -13.03
C GLY A 69 -10.40 25.33 -12.05
N ASP A 70 -10.37 24.04 -12.37
CA ASP A 70 -9.85 22.96 -11.52
C ASP A 70 -8.33 23.04 -11.28
N ALA A 71 -7.60 23.87 -12.03
CA ALA A 71 -6.18 24.11 -11.78
C ALA A 71 -5.95 25.06 -10.59
N CYS A 72 -6.98 25.79 -10.15
CA CYS A 72 -6.93 26.74 -9.04
C CYS A 72 -6.84 26.06 -7.67
N TYR A 73 -7.39 24.84 -7.56
CA TYR A 73 -7.36 24.03 -6.35
C TYR A 73 -6.70 22.70 -6.69
N MET A 74 -5.49 22.45 -6.19
CA MET A 74 -4.85 21.16 -6.40
C MET A 74 -5.41 20.15 -5.39
N LEU A 75 -6.51 19.47 -5.75
CA LEU A 75 -6.96 18.30 -5.02
C LEU A 75 -5.88 17.23 -5.12
N VAL A 76 -5.09 17.04 -4.07
CA VAL A 76 -4.21 15.87 -3.96
C VAL A 76 -5.08 14.71 -3.49
N PRO A 77 -5.45 13.75 -4.38
CA PRO A 77 -6.33 12.65 -4.01
C PRO A 77 -5.64 11.78 -2.96
N ASP A 78 -6.40 11.38 -1.95
CA ASP A 78 -5.95 10.39 -0.97
C ASP A 78 -6.30 9.00 -1.46
N THR A 79 -5.30 8.21 -1.84
CA THR A 79 -5.50 6.77 -2.14
C THR A 79 -4.93 5.89 -1.04
N SER A 80 -4.53 6.45 0.12
CA SER A 80 -3.97 5.67 1.22
C SER A 80 -4.98 4.66 1.78
N ASP A 81 -6.26 5.01 1.81
CA ASP A 81 -7.34 4.10 2.19
C ASP A 81 -7.48 2.91 1.23
N ASN A 82 -7.33 3.16 -0.08
CA ASN A 82 -7.35 2.09 -1.09
C ASN A 82 -6.15 1.14 -0.91
N ILE A 83 -4.96 1.67 -0.63
CA ILE A 83 -3.76 0.85 -0.43
C ILE A 83 -3.87 0.04 0.87
N THR A 84 -4.40 0.63 1.94
CA THR A 84 -4.67 -0.07 3.21
C THR A 84 -5.65 -1.22 3.02
N SER A 85 -6.71 -1.02 2.23
CA SER A 85 -7.67 -2.09 1.93
C SER A 85 -7.06 -3.28 1.17
N VAL A 86 -6.10 -3.02 0.28
CA VAL A 86 -5.36 -4.06 -0.47
C VAL A 86 -4.41 -4.82 0.46
N ILE A 87 -3.75 -4.11 1.38
CA ILE A 87 -2.91 -4.72 2.41
C ILE A 87 -3.74 -5.64 3.31
N ASP A 88 -4.91 -5.18 3.76
CA ASP A 88 -5.79 -5.95 4.63
C ASP A 88 -6.34 -7.20 3.93
N ALA A 89 -6.75 -7.07 2.66
CA ALA A 89 -7.15 -8.21 1.85
C ALA A 89 -6.00 -9.23 1.70
N CYS A 90 -4.80 -8.77 1.34
CA CYS A 90 -3.63 -9.63 1.22
C CYS A 90 -3.29 -10.33 2.55
N ARG A 91 -3.39 -9.61 3.67
CA ARG A 91 -3.17 -10.16 5.02
C ARG A 91 -4.20 -11.23 5.40
N SER A 92 -5.44 -11.10 4.94
CA SER A 92 -6.50 -12.09 5.17
C SER A 92 -6.34 -13.36 4.31
N GLU A 93 -5.69 -13.26 3.15
CA GLU A 93 -5.45 -14.36 2.23
C GLU A 93 -4.16 -15.12 2.51
N ILE A 94 -3.18 -14.50 3.18
CA ILE A 94 -1.99 -15.21 3.66
C ILE A 94 -2.49 -16.26 4.65
N PRO A 95 -2.34 -17.56 4.33
CA PRO A 95 -2.74 -18.59 5.26
C PRO A 95 -1.86 -18.44 6.51
N THR A 96 -2.45 -18.06 7.64
CA THR A 96 -1.80 -18.27 8.93
C THR A 96 -1.46 -19.75 9.04
N ALA A 97 -0.39 -20.08 9.76
CA ALA A 97 0.22 -21.41 9.91
C ALA A 97 -0.71 -22.54 10.45
N GLU A 98 -2.03 -22.44 10.31
CA GLU A 98 -3.01 -23.48 10.56
C GLU A 98 -2.94 -24.62 9.53
N TRP A 99 -2.53 -24.37 8.28
CA TRP A 99 -2.40 -25.43 7.27
C TRP A 99 -1.23 -26.40 7.57
N THR A 100 -0.16 -25.92 8.19
CA THR A 100 0.96 -26.77 8.64
C THR A 100 0.52 -27.82 9.67
N HIS A 101 -0.49 -27.51 10.50
CA HIS A 101 -1.02 -28.49 11.46
C HIS A 101 -1.99 -29.52 10.84
N MET A 102 -2.62 -29.21 9.71
CA MET A 102 -3.51 -30.14 9.01
C MET A 102 -2.77 -31.21 8.19
N LEU A 103 -1.51 -30.94 7.79
CA LEU A 103 -0.70 -31.88 6.99
C LEU A 103 0.24 -32.75 7.84
N GLU A 104 0.57 -32.34 9.07
CA GLU A 104 1.35 -33.17 10.01
C GLU A 104 0.53 -34.28 10.70
N TYR A 105 -0.81 -34.19 10.69
CA TYR A 105 -1.73 -35.15 11.36
C TYR A 105 -2.68 -35.89 10.40
N GLY A 106 -2.38 -35.92 9.10
CA GLY A 106 -3.13 -36.65 8.07
C GLY A 106 -2.47 -37.97 7.65
#